data_AF-A0A2M9HP32-F1
#
_entry.id   AF-A0A2M9HP32-F1
#
_cell.length_a   1.000
_cell.length_b   1.000
_cell.length_c   1.000
_cell.angle_alpha   90.00
_cell.angle_beta   90.00
_cell.angle_gamma   90.00
#
_symmetry.space_group_name_H-M   'P 1'
#
loop_
_entity.id
_entity.type
_entity.pdbx_description
1 polymer ?
#
loop_
_entity_poly.entity_id
_entity_poly.type
_entity_poly.pdbx_seq_one_letter_code
_entity_poly.pdbx_strand_id
1 'polypeptide(L)'
;MLVRLVDDKDGADVMIRIPDLLGALILKSAAYGADHAGYGERHLYDAAMLASLIPAPDAELARLHSSTDRKRIKLLHDKLSEDSPYWNGLDESHRQDGLDAIETLATW
;
A
#
# COMPACT_ATOMS: atom_id res chain seq x y z
N MET A 1 -0.56 10.29 -11.90
CA MET A 1 0.14 11.57 -12.17
C MET A 1 1.54 11.27 -12.70
N LEU A 2 2.06 12.04 -13.67
CA LEU A 2 3.45 11.94 -14.11
C LEU A 2 4.23 13.11 -13.51
N VAL A 3 5.41 12.83 -12.97
CA VAL A 3 6.32 13.84 -12.44
C VAL A 3 7.63 13.75 -13.21
N ARG A 4 8.14 14.89 -13.63
CA ARG A 4 9.47 15.02 -14.21
C ARG A 4 10.46 15.17 -13.07
N LEU A 5 11.39 14.22 -12.95
CA LEU A 5 12.58 14.40 -12.12
C LEU A 5 13.72 14.88 -13.00
N VAL A 6 14.47 15.86 -12.52
CA VAL A 6 15.68 16.38 -13.17
C VAL A 6 16.83 16.15 -12.20
N ASP A 7 17.88 15.49 -12.65
CA ASP A 7 19.12 15.33 -11.87
C ASP A 7 19.84 16.68 -11.82
N ASP A 8 20.15 17.13 -10.61
CA ASP A 8 20.85 18.38 -10.35
C ASP A 8 22.31 18.35 -10.83
N LYS A 9 22.91 17.15 -10.99
CA LYS A 9 24.34 17.01 -11.32
C LYS A 9 24.64 17.10 -12.80
N ASP A 10 23.85 16.45 -13.65
CA ASP A 10 24.09 16.35 -15.09
C ASP A 10 22.91 16.84 -15.95
N GLY A 11 21.81 17.26 -15.33
CA GLY A 11 20.62 17.77 -16.01
C GLY A 11 19.79 16.68 -16.70
N ALA A 12 20.11 15.40 -16.50
CA ALA A 12 19.33 14.30 -17.04
C ALA A 12 17.91 14.33 -16.46
N ASP A 13 16.91 14.03 -17.28
CA ASP A 13 15.52 14.00 -16.84
C ASP A 13 14.83 12.66 -17.12
N VAL A 14 13.91 12.31 -16.23
CA VAL A 14 13.10 11.11 -16.34
C VAL A 14 11.66 11.40 -15.93
N MET A 15 10.72 10.82 -16.65
CA MET A 15 9.30 10.84 -16.29
C MET A 15 8.99 9.64 -15.41
N ILE A 16 8.54 9.89 -14.19
CA ILE A 16 8.11 8.86 -13.26
C ILE A 16 6.60 8.94 -13.07
N ARG A 17 5.94 7.79 -13.08
CA ARG A 17 4.54 7.67 -12.70
C ARG A 17 4.44 7.61 -11.19
N ILE A 18 3.74 8.58 -10.62
CA ILE A 18 3.36 8.54 -9.21
C ILE A 18 2.21 7.54 -9.06
N PRO A 19 2.36 6.53 -8.19
CA PRO A 19 1.31 5.56 -7.93
C PRO A 19 0.10 6.26 -7.31
N ASP A 20 -1.08 5.76 -7.60
CA ASP A 20 -2.28 6.07 -6.82
C ASP A 20 -2.32 5.23 -5.53
N LEU A 21 -3.42 5.29 -4.78
CA LEU A 21 -3.53 4.61 -3.49
C LEU A 21 -3.31 3.09 -3.60
N LEU A 22 -3.96 2.41 -4.55
CA LEU A 22 -3.77 0.98 -4.76
C LEU A 22 -2.31 0.66 -5.12
N GLY A 23 -1.73 1.41 -6.07
CA GLY A 23 -0.33 1.22 -6.44
C GLY A 23 0.62 1.46 -5.27
N ALA A 24 0.37 2.48 -4.45
CA ALA A 24 1.18 2.83 -3.29
C ALA A 24 1.09 1.74 -2.21
N LEU A 25 -0.11 1.22 -1.95
CA LEU A 25 -0.33 0.12 -1.01
C LEU A 25 0.46 -1.14 -1.43
N ILE A 26 0.37 -1.52 -2.70
CA ILE A 26 1.12 -2.65 -3.29
C ILE A 26 2.64 -2.42 -3.17
N LEU A 27 3.12 -1.20 -3.37
CA LEU A 27 4.53 -0.86 -3.21
C LEU A 27 4.98 -0.90 -1.74
N LYS A 28 4.15 -0.50 -0.76
CA LYS A 28 4.47 -0.63 0.66
C LYS A 28 4.57 -2.10 1.10
N SER A 29 3.70 -2.97 0.59
CA SER A 29 3.82 -4.42 0.78
C SER A 29 5.14 -4.98 0.23
N ALA A 30 5.51 -4.56 -0.99
CA ALA A 30 6.78 -4.96 -1.60
C ALA A 30 7.98 -4.46 -0.79
N ALA A 31 7.94 -3.21 -0.30
CA ALA A 31 8.99 -2.64 0.52
C ALA A 31 9.14 -3.38 1.86
N TYR A 32 8.03 -3.72 2.53
CA TYR A 32 8.06 -4.54 3.74
C TYR A 32 8.74 -5.89 3.52
N GLY A 33 8.39 -6.60 2.45
CA GLY A 33 9.02 -7.90 2.12
C GLY A 33 10.49 -7.81 1.71
N ALA A 34 10.96 -6.63 1.28
CA ALA A 34 12.34 -6.40 0.87
C ALA A 34 13.21 -5.75 1.97
N ASP A 35 12.63 -5.20 3.04
CA ASP A 35 13.37 -4.58 4.13
C ASP A 35 13.90 -5.65 5.10
N HIS A 36 15.20 -5.95 4.94
CA HIS A 36 15.94 -6.86 5.81
C HIS A 36 16.78 -6.11 6.87
N ALA A 37 16.63 -4.78 6.96
CA ALA A 37 17.44 -3.92 7.83
C ALA A 37 16.82 -3.75 9.24
N GLY A 38 15.71 -4.42 9.53
CA GLY A 38 15.05 -4.40 10.84
C GLY A 38 14.10 -3.21 11.06
N TYR A 39 13.83 -2.42 10.03
CA TYR A 39 12.92 -1.26 10.11
C TYR A 39 11.64 -1.44 9.28
N GLY A 40 11.30 -2.68 8.95
CA GLY A 40 10.18 -3.00 8.05
C GLY A 40 8.82 -2.51 8.58
N GLU A 41 8.61 -2.48 9.90
CA GLU A 41 7.31 -2.15 10.50
C GLU A 41 6.75 -0.79 10.08
N ARG A 42 7.59 0.21 9.80
CA ARG A 42 7.13 1.53 9.31
C ARG A 42 6.34 1.40 8.00
N HIS A 43 6.66 0.40 7.17
CA HIS A 43 5.95 0.16 5.92
C HIS A 43 4.54 -0.38 6.16
N LEU A 44 4.29 -1.06 7.28
CA LEU A 44 2.97 -1.53 7.67
C LEU A 44 2.11 -0.38 8.24
N TYR A 45 2.69 0.56 8.99
CA TYR A 45 2.00 1.80 9.36
C TYR A 45 1.56 2.61 8.14
N ASP A 46 2.47 2.79 7.17
CA ASP A 46 2.12 3.46 5.91
C ASP A 46 1.05 2.68 5.12
N ALA A 47 1.12 1.35 5.10
CA ALA A 47 0.14 0.51 4.40
C ALA A 47 -1.25 0.60 5.04
N ALA A 48 -1.34 0.59 6.37
CA ALA A 48 -2.59 0.80 7.10
C ALA A 48 -3.23 2.15 6.75
N MET A 49 -2.44 3.22 6.77
CA MET A 49 -2.91 4.56 6.36
C MET A 49 -3.35 4.61 4.88
N LEU A 50 -2.62 3.95 3.97
CA LEU A 50 -3.01 3.94 2.56
C LEU A 50 -4.29 3.14 2.31
N ALA A 51 -4.46 2.01 3.01
CA ALA A 51 -5.66 1.19 2.92
C ALA A 51 -6.89 1.96 3.42
N SER A 52 -6.77 2.69 4.53
CA SER A 52 -7.88 3.49 5.08
C SER A 52 -8.34 4.65 4.20
N LEU A 53 -7.55 5.01 3.18
CA LEU A 53 -7.89 6.06 2.23
C LEU A 53 -8.52 5.52 0.94
N ILE A 54 -8.63 4.19 0.76
CA ILE A 54 -9.25 3.59 -0.42
C ILE A 54 -10.77 3.64 -0.27
N PRO A 55 -11.49 4.47 -1.06
CA PRO A 55 -12.91 4.73 -0.81
C PRO A 55 -13.85 3.64 -1.35
N ALA A 56 -13.37 2.81 -2.29
CA ALA A 56 -14.18 1.80 -2.99
C ALA A 56 -13.33 0.57 -3.32
N PRO A 57 -12.98 -0.26 -2.33
CA PRO A 57 -12.07 -1.38 -2.53
C PRO A 57 -12.59 -2.42 -3.54
N ASP A 58 -13.92 -2.58 -3.66
CA ASP A 58 -14.54 -3.45 -4.68
C ASP A 58 -14.19 -3.03 -6.11
N ALA A 59 -14.12 -1.72 -6.37
CA ALA A 59 -13.75 -1.21 -7.68
C ALA A 59 -12.27 -1.44 -7.99
N GLU A 60 -11.43 -1.46 -6.96
CA GLU A 60 -9.99 -1.68 -7.06
C GLU A 60 -9.64 -3.16 -7.35
N LEU A 61 -10.50 -4.12 -6.96
CA LEU A 61 -10.32 -5.54 -7.28
C LEU A 61 -10.15 -5.79 -8.78
N ALA A 62 -10.91 -5.08 -9.63
CA ALA A 62 -10.85 -5.21 -11.08
C ALA A 62 -9.50 -4.75 -11.68
N ARG A 63 -8.70 -4.01 -10.90
CA ARG A 63 -7.40 -3.48 -11.32
C ARG A 63 -6.24 -4.38 -10.92
N LEU A 64 -6.47 -5.35 -10.04
CA LEU A 64 -5.50 -6.39 -9.71
C LEU A 64 -5.43 -7.40 -10.85
N HIS A 65 -4.22 -7.75 -11.27
CA HIS A 65 -4.06 -8.51 -12.51
C HIS A 65 -2.86 -9.47 -12.51
N SER A 66 -2.14 -9.64 -11.39
CA SER A 66 -0.98 -10.53 -11.35
C SER A 66 -0.88 -11.35 -10.06
N SER A 67 -0.29 -12.54 -10.16
CA SER A 67 0.00 -13.38 -8.99
C SER A 67 0.91 -12.68 -7.96
N THR A 68 1.69 -11.70 -8.38
CA THR A 68 2.49 -10.84 -7.50
C THR A 68 1.58 -9.92 -6.67
N ASP A 69 0.55 -9.33 -7.27
CA ASP A 69 -0.41 -8.49 -6.54
C ASP A 69 -1.14 -9.31 -5.47
N ARG A 70 -1.59 -10.53 -5.82
CA ARG A 70 -2.19 -11.47 -4.86
C ARG A 70 -1.29 -11.74 -3.66
N LYS A 71 -0.02 -12.05 -3.92
CA LYS A 71 0.96 -12.33 -2.85
C LYS A 71 1.15 -11.10 -1.95
N ARG A 72 1.20 -9.91 -2.53
CA ARG A 72 1.39 -8.65 -1.80
C ARG A 72 0.17 -8.28 -0.96
N ILE A 73 -1.03 -8.48 -1.48
CA ILE A 73 -2.27 -8.25 -0.72
C ILE A 73 -2.38 -9.27 0.40
N LYS A 74 -2.16 -10.55 0.12
CA LYS A 74 -2.18 -11.60 1.14
C LYS A 74 -1.19 -11.30 2.27
N LEU A 75 0.02 -10.85 1.94
CA LEU A 75 1.00 -10.43 2.94
C LEU A 75 0.48 -9.31 3.83
N LEU A 76 -0.18 -8.31 3.27
CA LEU A 76 -0.79 -7.23 4.06
C LEU A 76 -1.95 -7.73 4.90
N HIS A 77 -2.84 -8.55 4.35
CA HIS A 77 -3.95 -9.17 5.08
C HIS A 77 -3.45 -9.97 6.29
N ASP A 78 -2.37 -10.74 6.13
CA ASP A 78 -1.80 -11.53 7.23
C ASP A 78 -1.10 -10.66 8.31
N LYS A 79 -0.68 -9.43 7.97
CA LYS A 79 0.07 -8.52 8.87
C LYS A 79 -0.76 -7.42 9.50
N LEU A 80 -1.76 -6.94 8.77
CA LEU A 80 -2.67 -5.87 9.17
C LEU A 80 -3.95 -6.47 9.76
N SER A 81 -3.80 -7.41 10.70
CA SER A 81 -4.94 -7.97 11.42
C SER A 81 -5.66 -6.89 12.23
N GLU A 82 -6.90 -7.15 12.64
CA GLU A 82 -7.73 -6.23 13.42
C GLU A 82 -7.02 -5.69 14.68
N ASP A 83 -6.30 -6.57 15.38
CA ASP A 83 -5.56 -6.26 16.62
C ASP A 83 -4.16 -5.67 16.36
N SER A 84 -3.75 -5.49 15.10
CA SER A 84 -2.40 -5.04 14.80
C SER A 84 -2.19 -3.58 15.24
N PRO A 85 -1.01 -3.22 15.76
CA PRO A 85 -0.77 -1.87 16.28
C PRO A 85 -0.72 -0.80 15.19
N TYR A 86 -0.66 -1.21 13.92
CA TYR A 86 -0.53 -0.32 12.76
C TYR A 86 -1.77 0.57 12.55
N TRP A 87 -2.90 0.19 13.15
CA TRP A 87 -4.15 0.95 13.13
C TRP A 87 -4.23 2.03 14.21
N ASN A 88 -3.39 1.99 15.25
CA ASN A 88 -3.54 2.81 16.47
C ASN A 88 -3.46 4.33 16.23
N GLY A 89 -2.90 4.76 15.09
CA GLY A 89 -2.81 6.16 14.70
C GLY A 89 -4.03 6.71 13.96
N LEU A 90 -5.01 5.86 13.65
CA LEU A 90 -6.22 6.23 12.91
C LEU A 90 -7.40 6.42 13.87
N ASP A 91 -8.36 7.24 13.46
CA ASP A 91 -9.68 7.24 14.11
C ASP A 91 -10.47 5.97 13.72
N GLU A 92 -11.57 5.72 14.41
CA GLU A 92 -12.36 4.49 14.22
C GLU A 92 -12.90 4.35 12.80
N SER A 93 -13.30 5.45 12.16
CA SER A 93 -13.83 5.43 10.79
C SER A 93 -12.77 4.96 9.81
N HIS A 94 -11.60 5.61 9.82
CA HIS A 94 -10.50 5.25 8.93
C HIS A 94 -9.93 3.86 9.26
N ARG A 95 -9.91 3.47 10.54
CA ARG A 95 -9.55 2.11 10.92
C ARG A 95 -10.48 1.08 10.27
N GLN A 96 -11.80 1.29 10.36
CA GLN A 96 -12.77 0.40 9.73
C GLN A 96 -12.63 0.38 8.21
N ASP A 97 -12.52 1.54 7.57
CA ASP A 97 -12.32 1.64 6.11
C ASP A 97 -11.07 0.86 5.66
N GLY A 98 -9.99 0.92 6.43
CA GLY A 98 -8.75 0.21 6.14
C GLY A 98 -8.87 -1.30 6.29
N LEU A 99 -9.56 -1.78 7.33
CA LEU A 99 -9.84 -3.20 7.54
C LEU A 99 -10.71 -3.74 6.39
N ASP A 100 -11.81 -3.06 6.08
CA ASP A 100 -12.73 -3.43 5.00
C ASP A 100 -12.01 -3.48 3.64
N ALA A 101 -11.13 -2.50 3.38
CA ALA A 101 -10.34 -2.48 2.17
C ALA A 101 -9.39 -3.68 2.06
N ILE A 102 -8.67 -4.02 3.13
CA ILE A 102 -7.75 -5.16 3.14
C ILE A 102 -8.50 -6.49 3.01
N GLU A 103 -9.62 -6.66 3.71
CA GLU A 103 -10.45 -7.86 3.59
C GLU A 103 -11.00 -8.03 2.17
N THR A 104 -11.56 -6.95 1.60
CA THR A 104 -12.13 -6.96 0.25
C THR A 104 -11.07 -7.30 -0.79
N LEU A 105 -9.93 -6.61 -0.77
CA LEU A 105 -8.83 -6.84 -1.72
C LEU A 105 -8.26 -8.26 -1.61
N ALA A 106 -8.27 -8.87 -0.41
CA ALA A 106 -7.77 -10.24 -0.20
C ALA A 106 -8.64 -11.34 -0.82
N THR A 107 -9.84 -11.01 -1.31
CA THR A 107 -10.72 -11.94 -2.02
C THR A 107 -10.31 -12.22 -3.48
N TRP A 108 -9.35 -11.48 -4.02
CA TRP A 108 -8.81 -11.64 -5.39
C TRP A 108 -7.93 -12.89 -5.58
#